data_AF-A0A2N0AZT9-F1
#
_entry.id   AF-A0A2N0AZT9-F1
#
_cell.length_a   1.000
_cell.length_b   1.000
_cell.length_c   1.000
_cell.angle_alpha   90.00
_cell.angle_beta   90.00
_cell.angle_gamma   90.00
#
_symmetry.space_group_name_H-M   'P 1'
#
loop_
_entity.id
_entity.type
_entity.pdbx_description
1 polymer ?
#
loop_
_entity_poly.entity_id
_entity_poly.type
_entity_poly.pdbx_seq_one_letter_code
_entity_poly.pdbx_strand_id
1 'polypeptide(L)'
;MKLIFSNIKWIMLVSGLITCSMILSALHPNLGLTLTFGETMDGNLANIIVRNWGALIAIVGGMLVYGAYHEPNRNLVLVVASISKSIFILLNLVYGQAYLAKSSPALVFDSLLVIIFVSYLVSKSSK
;
A
#
# COMPACT_ATOMS: atom_id res chain seq x y z
N MET A 1 -0.29 3.41 22.35
CA MET A 1 -0.83 2.07 21.99
C MET A 1 -2.36 1.97 22.06
N LYS A 2 -3.04 2.38 23.17
CA LYS A 2 -4.52 2.31 23.27
C LYS A 2 -5.27 2.91 22.07
N LEU A 3 -4.82 4.07 21.57
CA LEU A 3 -5.41 4.74 20.40
C LEU A 3 -5.34 3.90 19.12
N ILE A 4 -4.21 3.22 18.87
CA ILE A 4 -4.02 2.36 17.68
C ILE A 4 -4.94 1.15 17.77
N PHE A 5 -4.98 0.45 18.91
CA PHE A 5 -5.84 -0.71 19.09
C PHE A 5 -7.33 -0.37 18.97
N SER A 6 -7.75 0.76 19.53
CA SER A 6 -9.13 1.23 19.45
C SER A 6 -9.55 1.66 18.05
N ASN A 7 -8.61 2.01 17.17
CA ASN A 7 -8.90 2.57 15.84
C ASN A 7 -8.36 1.71 14.69
N ILE A 8 -7.74 0.55 14.96
CA ILE A 8 -7.07 -0.25 13.93
C ILE A 8 -8.02 -0.64 12.79
N LYS A 9 -9.29 -0.95 13.11
CA LYS A 9 -10.33 -1.22 12.12
C LYS A 9 -10.49 -0.05 11.14
N TRP A 10 -10.63 1.17 11.65
CA TRP A 10 -10.80 2.35 10.81
C TRP A 10 -9.55 2.70 10.02
N ILE A 11 -8.37 2.55 10.64
CA ILE A 11 -7.08 2.74 9.95
C ILE A 11 -6.97 1.77 8.78
N MET A 12 -7.28 0.48 8.98
CA MET A 12 -7.28 -0.52 7.92
C MET A 12 -8.31 -0.22 6.84
N LEU A 13 -9.51 0.26 7.18
CA LEU A 13 -10.53 0.60 6.18
C LEU A 13 -10.11 1.77 5.30
N VAL A 14 -9.74 2.88 5.90
CA VAL A 14 -9.38 4.10 5.16
C VAL A 14 -8.14 3.84 4.31
N SER A 15 -7.10 3.23 4.89
CA SER A 15 -5.89 2.88 4.13
C SER A 15 -6.14 1.84 3.06
N GLY A 16 -7.00 0.87 3.32
CA GLY A 16 -7.41 -0.15 2.36
C GLY A 16 -8.13 0.46 1.16
N LEU A 17 -9.10 1.35 1.39
CA LEU A 17 -9.82 2.05 0.31
C LEU A 17 -8.90 2.94 -0.53
N ILE A 18 -8.01 3.68 0.12
CA ILE A 18 -6.99 4.49 -0.59
C ILE A 18 -6.09 3.57 -1.41
N THR A 19 -5.63 2.45 -0.85
CA THR A 19 -4.77 1.49 -1.57
C THR A 19 -5.51 0.82 -2.73
N CYS A 20 -6.82 0.53 -2.59
CA CYS A 20 -7.67 0.00 -3.65
C CYS A 20 -7.76 0.93 -4.87
N SER A 21 -7.52 2.24 -4.72
CA SER A 21 -7.51 3.18 -5.83
C SER A 21 -6.49 2.82 -6.92
N MET A 22 -5.47 2.01 -6.60
CA MET A 22 -4.51 1.45 -7.56
C MET A 22 -5.14 0.54 -8.62
N ILE A 23 -6.41 0.15 -8.45
CA ILE A 23 -7.18 -0.47 -9.54
C ILE A 23 -7.24 0.46 -10.77
N LEU A 24 -7.15 1.78 -10.60
CA LEU A 24 -7.05 2.72 -11.70
C LEU A 24 -5.77 2.50 -12.53
N SER A 25 -4.64 2.15 -11.90
CA SER A 25 -3.40 1.76 -12.60
C SER A 25 -3.56 0.44 -13.36
N ALA A 26 -4.42 -0.46 -12.87
CA ALA A 26 -4.77 -1.70 -13.55
C ALA A 26 -5.65 -1.50 -14.80
N LEU A 27 -6.50 -0.47 -14.79
CA LEU A 27 -7.41 -0.14 -15.89
C LEU A 27 -6.78 0.84 -16.89
N HIS A 28 -6.04 1.83 -16.38
CA HIS A 28 -5.40 2.92 -17.11
C HIS A 28 -3.93 3.08 -16.68
N PRO A 29 -3.00 2.31 -17.29
CA PRO A 29 -1.59 2.25 -16.89
C PRO A 29 -0.88 3.60 -16.86
N ASN A 30 -1.05 4.40 -17.92
CA ASN A 30 -0.43 5.72 -18.03
C ASN A 30 -0.95 6.68 -16.97
N LEU A 31 -2.24 6.61 -16.62
CA LEU A 31 -2.79 7.43 -15.53
C LEU A 31 -2.15 7.03 -14.19
N GLY A 32 -2.03 5.73 -13.92
CA GLY A 32 -1.38 5.22 -12.72
C GLY A 32 0.06 5.71 -12.57
N LEU A 33 0.86 5.55 -13.63
CA LEU A 33 2.25 6.01 -13.64
C LEU A 33 2.37 7.54 -13.48
N THR A 34 1.54 8.32 -14.18
CA THR A 34 1.57 9.78 -14.06
C THR A 34 1.17 10.26 -12.67
N LEU A 35 0.19 9.61 -12.04
CA LEU A 35 -0.22 9.98 -10.68
C LEU A 35 0.83 9.62 -9.64
N THR A 36 1.50 8.47 -9.78
CA THR A 36 2.50 7.99 -8.80
C THR A 36 3.89 8.58 -9.03
N PHE A 37 4.36 8.61 -10.26
CA PHE A 37 5.76 8.93 -10.62
C PHE A 37 5.89 10.18 -11.49
N GLY A 38 4.82 10.62 -12.14
CA GLY A 38 4.82 11.86 -12.95
C GLY A 38 5.29 11.65 -14.39
N GLU A 39 5.59 10.40 -14.75
CA GLU A 39 5.98 9.98 -16.08
C GLU A 39 5.08 8.86 -16.59
N THR A 40 5.15 8.58 -17.88
CA THR A 40 4.48 7.45 -18.53
C THR A 40 5.50 6.50 -19.13
N MET A 41 5.09 5.26 -19.35
CA MET A 41 5.92 4.24 -20.01
C MET A 41 5.11 3.59 -21.12
N ASP A 42 5.64 3.65 -22.34
CA ASP A 42 4.95 3.14 -23.53
C ASP A 42 5.36 1.71 -23.89
N GLY A 43 4.50 1.04 -24.65
CA GLY A 43 4.73 -0.30 -25.17
C GLY A 43 3.87 -1.40 -24.53
N ASN A 44 3.71 -2.53 -25.24
CA ASN A 44 2.82 -3.62 -24.82
C ASN A 44 3.30 -4.29 -23.51
N LEU A 45 4.61 -4.46 -23.35
CA LEU A 45 5.19 -5.05 -22.14
C LEU A 45 5.03 -4.14 -20.92
N ALA A 46 5.29 -2.84 -21.08
CA ALA A 46 5.10 -1.86 -20.01
C ALA A 46 3.63 -1.84 -19.54
N ASN A 47 2.70 -1.84 -20.50
CA ASN A 47 1.28 -1.89 -20.20
C ASN A 47 0.91 -3.10 -19.33
N ILE A 48 1.31 -4.32 -19.69
CA ILE A 48 0.95 -5.50 -18.89
C ILE A 48 1.59 -5.50 -17.50
N ILE A 49 2.83 -5.00 -17.38
CA ILE A 49 3.54 -4.90 -16.09
C ILE A 49 2.83 -3.94 -15.14
N VAL A 50 2.52 -2.72 -15.61
CA VAL A 50 1.85 -1.70 -14.78
C VAL A 50 0.45 -2.16 -14.39
N ARG A 51 -0.26 -2.84 -15.30
CA ARG A 51 -1.58 -3.38 -14.98
C ARG A 51 -1.53 -4.41 -13.87
N ASN A 52 -0.59 -5.35 -13.97
CA ASN A 52 -0.37 -6.38 -12.96
C ASN A 52 0.01 -5.76 -11.61
N TRP A 53 1.00 -4.85 -11.62
CA TRP A 53 1.43 -4.13 -10.43
C TRP A 53 0.27 -3.39 -9.73
N GLY A 54 -0.54 -2.64 -10.47
CA GLY A 54 -1.70 -1.94 -9.94
C GLY A 54 -2.75 -2.89 -9.34
N ALA A 55 -3.02 -4.02 -10.02
CA ALA A 55 -3.97 -5.02 -9.55
C ALA A 55 -3.50 -5.69 -8.25
N LEU A 56 -2.23 -6.05 -8.13
CA LEU A 56 -1.66 -6.63 -6.92
C LEU A 56 -1.77 -5.68 -5.73
N ILE A 57 -1.47 -4.39 -5.92
CA ILE A 57 -1.64 -3.38 -4.86
C ILE A 57 -3.12 -3.23 -4.48
N ALA A 58 -4.02 -3.20 -5.46
CA ALA A 58 -5.45 -3.12 -5.19
C ALA A 58 -5.96 -4.32 -4.37
N ILE A 59 -5.45 -5.52 -4.63
CA ILE A 59 -5.75 -6.72 -3.82
C ILE A 59 -5.27 -6.56 -2.38
N VAL A 60 -4.07 -6.02 -2.15
CA VAL A 60 -3.59 -5.70 -0.78
C VAL A 60 -4.51 -4.69 -0.10
N GLY A 61 -5.01 -3.69 -0.83
CA GLY A 61 -6.05 -2.78 -0.35
C GLY A 61 -7.34 -3.51 0.05
N GLY A 62 -7.80 -4.44 -0.79
CA GLY A 62 -8.95 -5.29 -0.51
C GLY A 62 -8.75 -6.17 0.73
N MET A 63 -7.56 -6.72 0.92
CA MET A 63 -7.19 -7.46 2.12
C MET A 63 -7.27 -6.58 3.37
N LEU A 64 -6.81 -5.33 3.33
CA LEU A 64 -6.93 -4.39 4.45
C LEU A 64 -8.40 -4.12 4.80
N VAL A 65 -9.25 -3.88 3.80
CA VAL A 65 -10.71 -3.71 4.02
C VAL A 65 -11.31 -4.97 4.64
N TYR A 66 -10.97 -6.15 4.12
CA TYR A 66 -11.46 -7.42 4.63
C TYR A 66 -11.01 -7.69 6.09
N GLY A 67 -9.72 -7.52 6.38
CA GLY A 67 -9.11 -7.73 7.69
C GLY A 67 -9.56 -6.72 8.76
N ALA A 68 -10.12 -5.58 8.34
CA ALA A 68 -10.75 -4.65 9.26
C ALA A 68 -12.01 -5.25 9.92
N TYR A 69 -12.79 -6.03 9.16
CA TYR A 69 -14.01 -6.69 9.65
C TYR A 69 -13.77 -8.12 10.15
N HIS A 70 -12.70 -8.79 9.74
CA HIS A 70 -12.39 -10.18 10.11
C HIS A 70 -11.17 -10.26 11.03
N GLU A 71 -11.41 -10.18 12.34
CA GLU A 71 -10.34 -10.16 13.35
C GLU A 71 -9.35 -11.32 13.32
N PRO A 72 -9.77 -12.58 13.07
CA PRO A 72 -8.83 -13.71 13.00
C PRO A 72 -7.75 -13.54 11.93
N ASN A 73 -8.11 -12.92 10.79
CA ASN A 73 -7.22 -12.75 9.64
C ASN A 73 -6.44 -11.43 9.70
N ARG A 74 -6.74 -10.55 10.66
CA ARG A 74 -6.17 -9.20 10.75
C ARG A 74 -4.65 -9.21 10.81
N ASN A 75 -4.06 -10.09 11.61
CA ASN A 75 -2.60 -10.14 11.77
C ASN A 75 -1.90 -10.47 10.45
N LEU A 76 -2.38 -11.49 9.73
CA LEU A 76 -1.83 -11.88 8.43
C LEU A 76 -1.94 -10.73 7.41
N VAL A 77 -3.10 -10.10 7.34
CA VAL A 77 -3.34 -8.95 6.46
C VAL A 77 -2.38 -7.80 6.76
N LEU A 78 -2.18 -7.46 8.03
CA LEU A 78 -1.27 -6.39 8.43
C LEU A 78 0.19 -6.71 8.09
N VAL A 79 0.61 -7.97 8.22
CA VAL A 79 1.95 -8.43 7.80
C VAL A 79 2.13 -8.28 6.29
N VAL A 80 1.20 -8.81 5.50
CA VAL A 80 1.27 -8.75 4.03
C VAL A 80 1.27 -7.30 3.55
N ALA A 81 0.38 -6.46 4.09
CA ALA A 81 0.34 -5.04 3.76
C ALA A 81 1.63 -4.30 4.14
N SER A 82 2.20 -4.61 5.32
CA SER A 82 3.46 -3.98 5.76
C SER A 82 4.61 -4.36 4.84
N ILE A 83 4.76 -5.65 4.51
CA ILE A 83 5.82 -6.13 3.60
C ILE A 83 5.67 -5.48 2.22
N SER A 84 4.47 -5.51 1.64
CA SER A 84 4.22 -4.92 0.32
C SER A 84 4.57 -3.43 0.27
N LYS A 85 4.18 -2.67 1.31
CA LYS A 85 4.47 -1.23 1.41
C LYS A 85 5.95 -0.96 1.64
N SER A 86 6.61 -1.75 2.49
CA SER A 86 8.06 -1.64 2.70
C SER A 86 8.84 -1.91 1.41
N ILE A 87 8.45 -2.88 0.59
CA ILE A 87 9.07 -3.13 -0.71
C ILE A 87 8.92 -1.92 -1.62
N PHE A 88 7.72 -1.34 -1.73
CA PHE A 88 7.50 -0.12 -2.51
C PHE A 88 8.37 1.05 -2.04
N ILE A 89 8.43 1.27 -0.72
CA ILE A 89 9.26 2.32 -0.11
C ILE A 89 10.74 2.11 -0.44
N LEU A 90 11.26 0.90 -0.17
CA LEU A 90 12.67 0.59 -0.39
C LEU A 90 13.06 0.71 -1.87
N LEU A 91 12.25 0.21 -2.79
CA LEU A 91 12.53 0.31 -4.23
C LEU A 91 12.56 1.77 -4.70
N ASN A 92 11.66 2.64 -4.20
CA ASN A 92 11.69 4.06 -4.54
C ASN A 92 12.92 4.77 -3.95
N LEU A 93 13.31 4.45 -2.72
CA LEU A 93 14.48 5.05 -2.09
C LEU A 93 15.81 4.63 -2.75
N VAL A 94 15.88 3.39 -3.26
CA VAL A 94 17.10 2.82 -3.87
C VAL A 94 17.19 3.03 -5.37
N TYR A 95 16.07 3.02 -6.10
CA TYR A 95 16.05 3.09 -7.57
C TYR A 95 15.17 4.20 -8.14
N GLY A 96 14.33 4.83 -7.32
CA GLY A 96 13.32 5.80 -7.75
C GLY A 96 13.65 7.26 -7.43
N GLN A 97 14.93 7.60 -7.23
CA GLN A 97 15.34 8.93 -6.75
C GLN A 97 14.82 10.06 -7.64
N ALA A 98 14.80 9.85 -8.96
CA ALA A 98 14.26 10.80 -9.93
C ALA A 98 12.77 11.11 -9.73
N TYR A 99 12.02 10.17 -9.15
CA TYR A 99 10.57 10.25 -8.99
C TYR A 99 10.11 10.65 -7.59
N LEU A 100 11.02 10.77 -6.62
CA LEU A 100 10.68 11.03 -5.23
C LEU A 100 9.84 12.29 -5.03
N ALA A 101 10.06 13.33 -5.83
CA ALA A 101 9.25 14.54 -5.74
C ALA A 101 7.76 14.23 -5.95
N LYS A 102 7.44 13.38 -6.93
CA LYS A 102 6.05 13.01 -7.25
C LYS A 102 5.53 11.88 -6.37
N SER A 103 6.35 10.88 -6.06
CA SER A 103 5.94 9.71 -5.25
C SER A 103 5.97 9.96 -3.74
N SER A 104 6.56 11.07 -3.28
CA SER A 104 6.70 11.38 -1.84
C SER A 104 5.40 11.31 -1.03
N PRO A 105 4.22 11.76 -1.49
CA PRO A 105 3.02 11.66 -0.69
C PRO A 105 2.63 10.21 -0.41
N ALA A 106 2.77 9.34 -1.41
CA ALA A 106 2.52 7.90 -1.27
C ALA A 106 3.55 7.26 -0.34
N LEU A 107 4.83 7.62 -0.45
CA LEU A 107 5.90 7.10 0.40
C LEU A 107 5.71 7.48 1.87
N VAL A 108 5.37 8.73 2.16
CA VAL A 108 5.10 9.20 3.53
C VAL A 108 3.89 8.47 4.10
N PHE A 109 2.79 8.41 3.33
CA PHE A 109 1.59 7.70 3.76
C PHE A 109 1.87 6.22 4.07
N ASP A 110 2.56 5.52 3.18
CA ASP A 110 2.88 4.11 3.36
C ASP A 110 3.86 3.88 4.51
N SER A 111 4.82 4.78 4.71
CA SER A 111 5.75 4.71 5.86
C SER A 111 5.02 4.84 7.18
N LEU A 112 4.07 5.78 7.29
CA LEU A 112 3.23 5.94 8.49
C LEU A 112 2.41 4.68 8.75
N LEU A 113 1.80 4.10 7.72
CA LEU A 113 1.02 2.87 7.85
C LEU A 113 1.87 1.68 8.28
N VAL A 114 3.06 1.50 7.70
CA VAL A 114 4.00 0.44 8.10
C VAL A 114 4.34 0.58 9.59
N ILE A 115 4.67 1.79 10.06
CA ILE A 115 4.98 2.03 11.47
C ILE A 115 3.78 1.67 12.36
N ILE A 116 2.57 2.09 11.99
CA ILE A 116 1.34 1.79 12.74
C ILE A 116 1.06 0.28 12.78
N PHE A 117 1.13 -0.40 11.63
CA PHE A 117 0.83 -1.82 11.49
C PHE A 117 1.85 -2.68 12.25
N VAL A 118 3.14 -2.40 12.10
CA VAL A 118 4.20 -3.09 12.83
C VAL A 118 4.06 -2.84 14.34
N SER A 119 3.80 -1.60 14.76
CA SER A 119 3.58 -1.28 16.18
C SER A 119 2.40 -2.07 16.75
N TYR A 120 1.29 -2.20 16.00
CA TYR A 120 0.14 -3.01 16.40
C TYR A 120 0.52 -4.49 16.56
N LEU A 121 1.21 -5.07 15.57
CA LEU A 121 1.60 -6.48 15.56
C LEU A 121 2.54 -6.83 16.73
N VAL A 122 3.57 -6.00 16.96
CA VAL A 122 4.52 -6.19 18.06
C VAL A 122 3.84 -6.07 19.42
N SER A 123 2.96 -5.07 19.58
CA SER A 123 2.24 -4.86 20.85
C SER A 123 1.27 -5.99 21.19
N LYS A 124 0.67 -6.62 20.17
CA LYS A 124 -0.23 -7.77 20.36
C LYS A 124 0.54 -9.03 20.69
N SER A 125 1.71 -9.24 20.10
CA SER A 125 2.58 -10.39 20.40
C SER A 125 3.19 -10.35 21.81
N SER A 126 3.26 -9.18 22.43
CA SER A 126 3.78 -8.98 23.79
C SER A 126 2.76 -9.25 24.91
N LYS A 127 1.54 -9.66 24.57
CA LYS A 127 0.46 -10.03 25.50
C LYS A 127 -0.01 -11.45 25.22
#